data_AF-A0A1P8BF88-F1
#
_entry.id   AF-A0A1P8BF88-F1
#
_cell.length_a   1.000
_cell.length_b   1.000
_cell.length_c   1.000
_cell.angle_alpha   90.00
_cell.angle_beta   90.00
_cell.angle_gamma   90.00
#
_symmetry.space_group_name_H-M   'P 1'
#
loop_
_entity.id
_entity.type
_entity.pdbx_description
1 polymer ?
#
loop_
_entity_poly.entity_id
_entity_poly.type
_entity_poly.pdbx_seq_one_letter_code
_entity_poly.pdbx_strand_id
1 'polypeptide(L)'
;MSTSSHMYPMSSGHDQHSYIHNSSYQKAAISSAVEKTRRCIFEKLDLQLSSDFGTFRIADFGCSIGPNTFHVAQSIIDTVKSKRLEESTENSLVPLEFQVFFNDQPTNDFNTLFRTQPLSPEREYFSVGVPGSFYGRVLPRNSIHIGHTSYTTHWLSKVPDNVCDKKSMAWNKNYIQCNNLLEEVTKAYKVQFIKDMEIFLDARAEELVPGGLMIVIGECLPDGVSLYETWQGYVMDTIGDCLMDMAKSVR
;
A
#
# COMPACT_ATOMS: atom_id res chain seq x y z
N MET A 1 -27.84 8.47 7.89
CA MET A 1 -26.82 9.54 8.00
C MET A 1 -25.63 9.09 7.19
N SER A 2 -25.25 9.87 6.18
CA SER A 2 -24.12 9.57 5.29
C SER A 2 -22.84 9.47 6.12
N THR A 3 -22.36 8.25 6.38
CA THR A 3 -20.97 8.04 6.78
C THR A 3 -20.13 8.48 5.58
N SER A 4 -19.72 9.74 5.57
CA SER A 4 -18.72 10.20 4.61
C SER A 4 -17.51 9.30 4.84
N SER A 5 -17.21 8.45 3.86
CA SER A 5 -15.93 7.75 3.79
C SER A 5 -14.90 8.85 3.65
N HIS A 6 -14.32 9.26 4.77
CA HIS A 6 -13.25 10.23 4.74
C HIS A 6 -12.06 9.54 4.09
N MET A 7 -11.60 10.15 3.00
CA MET A 7 -10.48 9.68 2.21
C MET A 7 -9.26 10.51 2.58
N TYR A 8 -8.14 9.85 2.89
CA TYR A 8 -6.92 10.45 3.42
C TYR A 8 -5.72 10.07 2.55
N PRO A 9 -5.67 10.49 1.28
CA PRO A 9 -4.48 10.30 0.44
C PRO A 9 -3.32 11.17 0.96
N MET A 10 -2.12 10.89 0.47
CA MET A 10 -0.94 11.69 0.80
C MET A 10 -0.99 13.10 0.20
N SER A 11 -0.19 14.03 0.75
CA SER A 11 -0.07 15.40 0.27
C SER A 11 0.22 15.48 -1.23
N SER A 12 -0.71 16.11 -1.97
CA SER A 12 -0.70 16.26 -3.43
C SER A 12 0.36 17.22 -3.96
N GLY A 13 0.50 17.30 -5.30
CA GLY A 13 1.38 18.25 -5.97
C GLY A 13 2.85 17.84 -6.00
N HIS A 14 3.71 18.80 -6.37
CA HIS A 14 5.14 18.59 -6.60
C HIS A 14 6.00 19.68 -5.93
N ASP A 15 5.47 20.33 -4.90
CA ASP A 15 6.23 21.31 -4.10
C ASP A 15 6.99 20.62 -2.96
N GLN A 16 7.78 21.39 -2.22
CA GLN A 16 8.60 20.90 -1.10
C GLN A 16 7.80 20.24 0.04
N HIS A 17 6.48 20.44 0.13
CA HIS A 17 5.60 19.86 1.14
C HIS A 17 4.82 18.65 0.62
N SER A 18 4.87 18.39 -0.69
CA SER A 18 4.24 17.22 -1.31
C SER A 18 4.89 15.90 -0.87
N TYR A 19 4.14 14.81 -1.02
CA TYR A 19 4.63 13.48 -0.68
C TYR A 19 5.82 13.03 -1.53
N ILE A 20 5.92 13.51 -2.78
CA ILE A 20 7.06 13.22 -3.67
C ILE A 20 8.40 13.56 -3.01
N HIS A 21 8.46 14.67 -2.28
CA HIS A 21 9.69 15.16 -1.64
C HIS A 21 9.84 14.70 -0.18
N ASN A 22 8.82 14.07 0.40
CA ASN A 22 8.77 13.70 1.82
C ASN A 22 8.50 12.20 2.04
N SER A 23 8.90 11.35 1.08
CA SER A 23 8.66 9.89 1.10
C SER A 23 9.94 9.04 1.06
N SER A 24 11.06 9.62 1.51
CA SER A 24 12.38 8.96 1.50
C SER A 24 12.47 7.74 2.42
N TYR A 25 11.74 7.76 3.55
CA TYR A 25 11.68 6.63 4.48
C TYR A 25 11.02 5.41 3.83
N GLN A 26 9.85 5.60 3.22
CA GLN A 26 9.14 4.56 2.47
C GLN A 26 9.98 4.05 1.29
N LYS A 27 10.68 4.96 0.59
CA LYS A 27 11.61 4.59 -0.48
C LYS A 27 12.70 3.66 0.02
N ALA A 28 13.35 3.99 1.14
CA ALA A 28 14.42 3.17 1.72
C ALA A 28 13.92 1.78 2.12
N ALA A 29 12.72 1.69 2.68
CA ALA A 29 12.10 0.41 3.05
C ALA A 29 11.71 -0.45 1.84
N ILE A 30 11.20 0.18 0.76
CA ILE A 30 10.96 -0.52 -0.51
C ILE A 30 12.29 -1.05 -1.06
N SER A 31 13.33 -0.20 -1.11
CA SER A 31 14.65 -0.59 -1.62
C SER A 31 15.29 -1.73 -0.81
N SER A 32 15.10 -1.79 0.51
CA SER A 32 15.62 -2.88 1.34
C SER A 32 14.89 -4.21 1.11
N ALA A 33 13.65 -4.16 0.63
CA ALA A 33 12.84 -5.34 0.33
C ALA A 33 13.05 -5.90 -1.09
N VAL A 34 13.69 -5.16 -2.00
CA VAL A 34 13.85 -5.53 -3.43
C VAL A 34 14.41 -6.94 -3.60
N GLU A 35 15.49 -7.30 -2.90
CA GLU A 35 16.12 -8.62 -3.06
C GLU A 35 15.23 -9.76 -2.55
N LYS A 36 14.51 -9.53 -1.43
CA LYS A 36 13.56 -10.51 -0.90
C LYS A 36 12.38 -10.71 -1.86
N THR A 37 11.88 -9.61 -2.44
CA THR A 37 10.86 -9.63 -3.48
C THR A 37 11.35 -10.37 -4.72
N ARG A 38 12.57 -10.09 -5.18
CA ARG A 38 13.19 -10.77 -6.32
C ARG A 38 13.21 -12.28 -6.10
N ARG A 39 13.75 -12.73 -4.97
CA ARG A 39 13.77 -14.16 -4.62
C ARG A 39 12.38 -14.80 -4.58
N CYS A 40 11.40 -14.11 -3.98
CA CYS A 40 10.03 -14.62 -3.92
C CYS A 40 9.45 -14.84 -5.33
N ILE A 41 9.63 -13.89 -6.25
CA ILE A 41 9.18 -14.02 -7.64
C ILE A 41 9.89 -15.19 -8.33
N PHE A 42 11.22 -15.32 -8.15
CA PHE A 42 11.98 -16.43 -8.70
C PHE A 42 11.52 -17.81 -8.21
N GLU A 43 11.24 -17.93 -6.91
CA GLU A 43 10.90 -19.21 -6.27
C GLU A 43 9.43 -19.60 -6.43
N LYS A 44 8.52 -18.62 -6.53
CA LYS A 44 7.07 -18.86 -6.38
C LYS A 44 6.22 -18.55 -7.61
N LEU A 45 6.71 -17.70 -8.52
CA LEU A 45 5.96 -17.37 -9.73
C LEU A 45 6.25 -18.41 -10.81
N ASP A 46 5.20 -19.01 -11.37
CA ASP A 46 5.29 -19.82 -12.59
C ASP A 46 4.87 -18.96 -13.79
N LEU A 47 5.83 -18.55 -14.62
CA LEU A 47 5.57 -17.69 -15.76
C LEU A 47 4.77 -18.38 -16.87
N GLN A 48 4.84 -19.71 -16.98
CA GLN A 48 4.10 -20.46 -18.00
C GLN A 48 2.61 -20.51 -17.68
N LEU A 49 2.26 -20.64 -16.39
CA LEU A 49 0.87 -20.58 -15.92
C LEU A 49 0.32 -19.15 -15.80
N SER A 50 1.20 -18.15 -15.81
CA SER A 50 0.86 -16.74 -15.54
C SER A 50 0.88 -15.84 -16.79
N SER A 51 0.94 -16.37 -18.01
CA SER A 51 1.10 -15.51 -19.21
C SER A 51 0.27 -15.90 -20.43
N ASP A 52 -0.96 -16.38 -20.19
CA ASP A 52 -1.89 -16.91 -21.21
C ASP A 52 -2.09 -16.03 -22.47
N PHE A 53 -1.78 -14.73 -22.42
CA PHE A 53 -2.00 -13.79 -23.54
C PHE A 53 -0.86 -12.80 -23.81
N GLY A 54 0.37 -13.04 -23.31
CA GLY A 54 1.52 -12.16 -23.60
C GLY A 54 1.53 -10.79 -22.89
N THR A 55 0.51 -10.46 -22.08
CA THR A 55 0.50 -9.27 -21.22
C THR A 55 0.64 -9.66 -19.74
N PHE A 56 1.70 -9.18 -19.10
CA PHE A 56 1.94 -9.32 -17.67
C PHE A 56 1.44 -8.09 -16.89
N ARG A 57 0.36 -8.31 -16.13
CA ARG A 57 -0.34 -7.31 -15.32
C ARG A 57 0.15 -7.26 -13.87
N ILE A 58 0.51 -6.06 -13.42
CA ILE A 58 0.96 -5.74 -12.06
C ILE A 58 -0.01 -4.71 -11.48
N ALA A 59 -0.36 -4.81 -10.20
CA ALA A 59 -1.12 -3.77 -9.49
C ALA A 59 -0.37 -3.28 -8.26
N ASP A 60 -0.26 -1.96 -8.08
CA ASP A 60 0.23 -1.34 -6.85
C ASP A 60 -0.95 -0.70 -6.11
N PHE A 61 -1.30 -1.27 -4.96
CA PHE A 61 -2.43 -0.86 -4.13
C PHE A 61 -1.97 0.16 -3.09
N GLY A 62 -2.45 1.40 -3.22
CA GLY A 62 -2.00 2.57 -2.47
C GLY A 62 -0.72 3.18 -3.06
N CYS A 63 -0.76 3.49 -4.35
CA CYS A 63 0.39 3.98 -5.11
C CYS A 63 0.81 5.42 -4.76
N SER A 64 -0.04 6.18 -4.08
CA SER A 64 0.12 7.61 -3.84
C SER A 64 0.38 8.36 -5.17
N ILE A 65 1.29 9.33 -5.18
CA ILE A 65 1.57 10.24 -6.30
C ILE A 65 2.96 10.05 -6.91
N GLY A 66 3.64 8.95 -6.56
CA GLY A 66 5.04 8.71 -6.92
C GLY A 66 6.06 9.40 -5.99
N PRO A 67 7.37 9.20 -6.22
CA PRO A 67 7.98 8.38 -7.27
C PRO A 67 8.11 6.89 -6.87
N ASN A 68 7.82 6.54 -5.62
CA ASN A 68 8.11 5.22 -5.06
C ASN A 68 7.40 4.08 -5.82
N THR A 69 6.14 4.29 -6.22
CA THR A 69 5.36 3.31 -7.01
C THR A 69 6.03 2.96 -8.36
N PHE A 70 6.72 3.92 -9.00
CA PHE A 70 7.43 3.65 -10.25
C PHE A 70 8.65 2.76 -10.03
N HIS A 71 9.34 2.95 -8.90
CA HIS A 71 10.47 2.10 -8.53
C HIS A 71 10.02 0.65 -8.26
N VAL A 72 8.90 0.49 -7.56
CA VAL A 72 8.26 -0.82 -7.34
C VAL A 72 7.93 -1.49 -8.67
N ALA A 73 7.21 -0.80 -9.54
CA ALA A 73 6.79 -1.33 -10.83
C ALA A 73 8.00 -1.77 -11.66
N GLN A 74 9.03 -0.92 -11.77
CA GLN A 74 10.24 -1.24 -12.51
C GLN A 74 10.99 -2.44 -11.92
N SER A 75 11.14 -2.50 -10.59
CA SER A 75 11.83 -3.61 -9.91
C SER A 75 11.15 -4.96 -10.17
N ILE A 76 9.81 -4.99 -10.17
CA ILE A 76 9.04 -6.20 -10.49
C ILE A 76 9.23 -6.58 -11.96
N ILE A 77 9.13 -5.61 -12.88
CA ILE A 77 9.31 -5.83 -14.33
C ILE A 77 10.70 -6.40 -14.62
N ASP A 78 11.76 -5.79 -14.08
CA ASP A 78 13.14 -6.24 -14.27
C ASP A 78 13.35 -7.66 -13.75
N THR A 79 12.73 -7.98 -12.62
CA THR A 79 12.78 -9.32 -12.03
C THR A 79 12.09 -10.35 -12.94
N VAL A 80 10.88 -10.04 -13.42
CA VAL A 80 10.12 -10.93 -14.31
C VAL A 80 10.86 -11.13 -15.62
N LYS A 81 11.43 -10.07 -16.20
CA LYS A 81 12.26 -10.17 -17.41
C LYS A 81 13.50 -11.04 -17.18
N SER A 82 14.19 -10.87 -16.06
CA SER A 82 15.37 -11.67 -15.70
C SER A 82 15.01 -13.16 -15.60
N LYS A 83 13.96 -13.49 -14.83
CA LYS A 83 13.49 -14.86 -14.66
C LYS A 83 13.09 -15.49 -16.00
N ARG A 84 12.36 -14.75 -16.84
CA ARG A 84 11.97 -15.20 -18.18
C ARG A 84 13.18 -15.54 -19.04
N LEU A 85 14.22 -14.71 -19.01
CA LEU A 85 15.45 -14.95 -19.78
C LEU A 85 16.16 -16.23 -19.31
N GLU A 86 16.21 -16.45 -18.00
CA GLU A 86 16.81 -17.66 -17.40
C GLU A 86 16.01 -18.94 -17.71
N GLU A 87 14.68 -18.84 -17.80
CA GLU A 87 13.78 -19.98 -18.07
C GLU A 87 13.52 -20.24 -19.56
N SER A 88 13.83 -19.28 -20.43
CA SER A 88 13.58 -19.41 -21.87
C SER A 88 14.55 -20.40 -22.54
N THR A 89 13.99 -21.43 -23.17
CA THR A 89 14.66 -22.11 -24.28
C THR A 89 14.51 -21.28 -25.56
N GLU A 90 15.39 -21.46 -26.56
CA GLU A 90 15.59 -20.62 -27.77
C GLU A 90 14.33 -20.21 -28.59
N ASN A 91 13.12 -20.68 -28.23
CA ASN A 91 11.87 -20.50 -28.96
C ASN A 91 10.82 -19.56 -28.34
N SER A 92 11.14 -18.77 -27.30
CA SER A 92 10.16 -17.81 -26.74
C SER A 92 10.02 -16.53 -27.60
N LEU A 93 9.34 -16.66 -28.75
CA LEU A 93 9.24 -15.65 -29.83
C LEU A 93 8.32 -14.44 -29.55
N VAL A 94 7.53 -14.41 -28.47
CA VAL A 94 6.58 -13.31 -28.22
C VAL A 94 7.08 -12.37 -27.12
N PRO A 95 7.32 -11.08 -27.37
CA PRO A 95 7.66 -10.11 -26.33
C PRO A 95 6.59 -10.04 -25.23
N LEU A 96 6.99 -9.93 -23.97
CA LEU A 96 6.06 -9.77 -22.85
C LEU A 96 5.75 -8.28 -22.72
N GLU A 97 4.48 -7.92 -22.87
CA GLU A 97 4.03 -6.56 -22.61
C GLU A 97 3.70 -6.43 -21.12
N PHE A 98 4.03 -5.29 -20.51
CA PHE A 98 3.70 -5.02 -19.12
C PHE A 98 2.59 -4.00 -19.00
N GLN A 99 1.64 -4.25 -18.12
CA GLN A 99 0.58 -3.31 -17.77
C GLN A 99 0.56 -3.13 -16.25
N VAL A 100 0.65 -1.89 -15.79
CA VAL A 100 0.72 -1.52 -14.37
C VAL A 100 -0.52 -0.73 -13.99
N PHE A 101 -1.26 -1.26 -13.02
CA PHE A 101 -2.42 -0.62 -12.41
C PHE A 101 -1.98 0.11 -11.15
N PHE A 102 -2.09 1.43 -11.17
CA PHE A 102 -1.85 2.30 -10.03
C PHE A 102 -3.18 2.54 -9.32
N ASN A 103 -3.39 1.86 -8.19
CA ASN A 103 -4.60 2.02 -7.38
C ASN A 103 -4.34 2.94 -6.20
N ASP A 104 -5.27 3.87 -5.97
CA ASP A 104 -5.34 4.66 -4.74
C ASP A 104 -6.78 5.16 -4.54
N GLN A 105 -7.02 5.89 -3.46
CA GLN A 105 -8.31 6.49 -3.16
C GLN A 105 -8.71 7.48 -4.29
N PRO A 106 -10.01 7.64 -4.58
CA PRO A 106 -10.49 8.56 -5.62
C PRO A 106 -10.02 10.02 -5.48
N THR A 107 -9.70 10.46 -4.26
CA THR A 107 -9.20 11.80 -3.97
C THR A 107 -7.68 11.94 -4.10
N ASN A 108 -6.95 10.86 -4.40
CA ASN A 108 -5.52 10.92 -4.69
C ASN A 108 -5.23 11.77 -5.94
N ASP A 109 -4.07 12.41 -5.96
CA ASP A 109 -3.67 13.27 -7.08
C ASP A 109 -3.05 12.46 -8.23
N PHE A 110 -3.91 11.74 -8.94
CA PHE A 110 -3.55 10.99 -10.15
C PHE A 110 -3.00 11.90 -11.26
N ASN A 111 -3.34 13.19 -11.28
CA ASN A 111 -2.80 14.13 -12.25
C ASN A 111 -1.29 14.29 -12.06
N THR A 112 -0.85 14.51 -10.82
CA THR A 112 0.57 14.56 -10.50
C THR A 112 1.24 13.22 -10.78
N LEU A 113 0.64 12.08 -10.36
CA LEU A 113 1.17 10.74 -10.65
C LEU A 113 1.46 10.57 -12.16
N PHE A 114 0.50 10.88 -13.04
CA PHE A 114 0.69 10.69 -14.47
C PHE A 114 1.61 11.72 -15.12
N ARG A 115 1.75 12.91 -14.56
CA ARG A 115 2.70 13.93 -15.03
C ARG A 115 4.14 13.60 -14.64
N THR A 116 4.35 12.90 -13.54
CA THR A 116 5.69 12.60 -12.99
C THR A 116 6.19 11.19 -13.32
N GLN A 117 5.37 10.34 -13.96
CA GLN A 117 5.81 9.01 -14.38
C GLN A 117 7.00 9.09 -15.36
N PRO A 118 7.91 8.11 -15.35
CA PRO A 118 9.00 8.03 -16.33
C PRO A 118 8.47 8.03 -17.77
N LEU A 119 9.21 8.65 -18.68
CA LEU A 119 8.90 8.69 -20.10
C LEU A 119 9.52 7.50 -20.84
N SER A 120 8.97 7.13 -21.99
CA SER A 120 9.62 6.17 -22.90
C SER A 120 10.98 6.74 -23.36
N PRO A 121 12.07 5.96 -23.43
CA PRO A 121 12.13 4.50 -23.33
C PRO A 121 12.34 3.94 -21.91
N GLU A 122 12.50 4.79 -20.89
CA GLU A 122 12.74 4.34 -19.50
C GLU A 122 11.53 3.57 -18.94
N ARG A 123 10.32 3.87 -19.44
CA ARG A 123 9.09 3.18 -19.08
C ARG A 123 8.72 2.11 -20.09
N GLU A 124 8.87 0.84 -19.72
CA GLU A 124 8.55 -0.32 -20.55
C GLU A 124 7.19 -0.98 -20.18
N TYR A 125 6.21 -0.17 -19.77
CA TYR A 125 4.88 -0.62 -19.40
C TYR A 125 3.76 0.39 -19.75
N PHE A 126 2.55 -0.14 -19.89
CA PHE A 126 1.31 0.64 -20.01
C PHE A 126 0.73 0.95 -18.63
N SER A 127 0.47 2.23 -18.37
CA SER A 127 -0.04 2.71 -17.08
C SER A 127 -1.57 2.81 -17.09
N VAL A 128 -2.21 2.37 -16.01
CA VAL A 128 -3.66 2.53 -15.76
C VAL A 128 -3.88 3.06 -14.36
N GLY A 129 -4.71 4.08 -14.21
CA GLY A 129 -5.16 4.57 -12.89
C GLY A 129 -6.44 3.89 -12.46
N VAL A 130 -6.51 3.47 -11.20
CA VAL A 130 -7.66 2.76 -10.63
C VAL A 130 -8.11 3.46 -9.35
N PRO A 131 -9.04 4.43 -9.42
CA PRO A 131 -9.54 5.11 -8.24
C PRO A 131 -10.49 4.20 -7.44
N GLY A 132 -10.17 3.93 -6.18
CA GLY A 132 -10.99 3.10 -5.29
C GLY A 132 -10.24 2.64 -4.06
N SER A 133 -10.95 2.39 -2.95
CA SER A 133 -10.34 1.79 -1.77
C SER A 133 -9.91 0.36 -2.07
N PHE A 134 -8.64 0.04 -1.82
CA PHE A 134 -8.13 -1.34 -1.95
C PHE A 134 -8.76 -2.29 -0.94
N TYR A 135 -9.46 -1.82 0.11
CA TYR A 135 -10.19 -2.74 0.97
C TYR A 135 -11.31 -3.45 0.21
N GLY A 136 -11.85 -2.84 -0.85
CA GLY A 136 -12.80 -3.50 -1.74
C GLY A 136 -12.16 -4.10 -2.99
N ARG A 137 -13.02 -4.70 -3.82
CA ARG A 137 -12.72 -5.07 -5.20
C ARG A 137 -12.58 -3.83 -6.08
N VAL A 138 -11.45 -3.70 -6.76
CA VAL A 138 -11.12 -2.59 -7.66
C VAL A 138 -10.76 -3.08 -9.06
N LEU A 139 -10.51 -4.38 -9.23
CA LEU A 139 -10.11 -4.99 -10.51
C LEU A 139 -11.02 -6.18 -10.86
N PRO A 140 -11.08 -6.58 -12.14
CA PRO A 140 -11.79 -7.78 -12.57
C PRO A 140 -11.20 -9.05 -11.94
N ARG A 141 -12.00 -10.13 -11.88
CA ARG A 141 -11.51 -11.42 -11.37
C ARG A 141 -10.39 -11.97 -12.26
N ASN A 142 -9.42 -12.66 -11.66
CA ASN A 142 -8.32 -13.33 -12.36
C ASN A 142 -7.63 -12.42 -13.40
N SER A 143 -7.32 -11.17 -13.02
CA SER A 143 -6.75 -10.18 -13.94
C SER A 143 -5.33 -9.73 -13.58
N ILE A 144 -4.84 -10.00 -12.38
CA ILE A 144 -3.52 -9.53 -11.90
C ILE A 144 -2.58 -10.71 -11.63
N HIS A 145 -1.34 -10.61 -12.10
CA HIS A 145 -0.32 -11.64 -11.85
C HIS A 145 0.49 -11.33 -10.59
N ILE A 146 0.83 -10.06 -10.39
CA ILE A 146 1.49 -9.61 -9.16
C ILE A 146 0.74 -8.40 -8.60
N GLY A 147 0.20 -8.55 -7.40
CA GLY A 147 -0.22 -7.44 -6.56
C GLY A 147 0.93 -7.01 -5.65
N HIS A 148 1.08 -5.71 -5.46
CA HIS A 148 2.01 -5.10 -4.52
C HIS A 148 1.28 -4.09 -3.66
N THR A 149 1.68 -3.98 -2.39
CA THR A 149 1.25 -2.87 -1.54
C THR A 149 2.36 -2.55 -0.55
N SER A 150 2.69 -1.26 -0.40
CA SER A 150 3.73 -0.79 0.53
C SER A 150 3.25 0.38 1.38
N TYR A 151 3.36 0.27 2.71
CA TYR A 151 3.05 1.37 3.65
C TYR A 151 1.61 1.89 3.58
N THR A 152 0.66 0.98 3.41
CA THR A 152 -0.76 1.31 3.13
C THR A 152 -1.70 0.54 4.03
N THR A 153 -1.42 -0.74 4.33
CA THR A 153 -2.32 -1.62 5.10
C THR A 153 -2.50 -1.21 6.56
N HIS A 154 -1.64 -0.34 7.09
CA HIS A 154 -1.79 0.24 8.43
C HIS A 154 -2.86 1.35 8.48
N TRP A 155 -3.29 1.89 7.34
CA TRP A 155 -4.38 2.87 7.25
C TRP A 155 -5.73 2.17 7.25
N LEU A 156 -6.39 2.12 8.40
CA LEU A 156 -7.73 1.51 8.54
C LEU A 156 -8.77 2.15 7.62
N SER A 157 -9.79 1.37 7.24
CA SER A 157 -10.91 1.86 6.41
C SER A 157 -11.73 2.93 7.13
N LYS A 158 -11.73 2.92 8.46
CA LYS A 158 -12.32 3.93 9.33
C LYS A 158 -11.73 3.89 10.73
N VAL A 159 -11.95 4.96 11.48
CA VAL A 159 -11.73 4.98 12.94
C VAL A 159 -12.76 4.04 13.61
N PRO A 160 -12.37 3.17 14.57
CA PRO A 160 -13.31 2.33 15.28
C PRO A 160 -14.38 3.15 16.02
N ASP A 161 -15.67 2.86 15.81
CA ASP A 161 -16.76 3.71 16.31
C ASP A 161 -16.74 3.87 17.85
N ASN A 162 -16.33 2.80 18.55
CA ASN A 162 -16.26 2.74 20.01
C ASN A 162 -15.11 3.55 20.61
N VAL A 163 -14.11 3.99 19.82
CA VAL A 163 -13.03 4.84 20.35
C VAL A 163 -13.40 6.33 20.39
N CYS A 164 -14.46 6.71 19.66
CA CYS A 164 -14.99 8.07 19.65
C CYS A 164 -16.17 8.27 20.61
N ASP A 165 -16.79 7.19 21.10
CA ASP A 165 -17.92 7.26 22.03
C ASP A 165 -17.46 7.48 23.47
N LYS A 166 -17.80 8.63 24.06
CA LYS A 166 -17.46 8.99 25.45
C LYS A 166 -18.01 8.02 26.50
N LYS A 167 -19.02 7.22 26.16
CA LYS A 167 -19.63 6.22 27.05
C LYS A 167 -18.99 4.84 26.94
N SER A 168 -18.17 4.62 25.91
CA SER A 168 -17.48 3.36 25.66
C SER A 168 -16.26 3.21 26.57
N MET A 169 -15.98 1.98 27.01
CA MET A 169 -14.73 1.67 27.70
C MET A 169 -13.50 1.84 26.79
N ALA A 170 -13.70 1.80 25.47
CA ALA A 170 -12.66 2.04 24.48
C ALA A 170 -12.50 3.53 24.13
N TRP A 171 -13.14 4.47 24.84
CA TRP A 171 -13.03 5.89 24.52
C TRP A 171 -11.59 6.38 24.59
N ASN A 172 -11.00 6.73 23.44
CA ASN A 172 -9.62 7.20 23.36
C ASN A 172 -9.55 8.71 23.60
N LYS A 173 -9.72 9.13 24.85
CA LYS A 173 -9.83 10.54 25.23
C LYS A 173 -8.55 11.35 25.01
N ASN A 174 -7.40 10.77 25.34
CA ASN A 174 -6.16 11.52 25.55
C ASN A 174 -5.14 11.37 24.43
N TYR A 175 -5.34 10.43 23.50
CA TYR A 175 -4.39 10.12 22.45
C TYR A 175 -5.03 10.25 21.07
N ILE A 176 -4.22 10.65 20.09
CA ILE A 176 -4.65 10.78 18.69
C ILE A 176 -4.59 9.46 17.92
N GLN A 177 -4.02 8.41 18.53
CA GLN A 177 -3.82 7.09 17.94
C GLN A 177 -3.95 5.98 18.99
N CYS A 178 -3.93 4.72 18.54
CA CYS A 178 -3.78 3.56 19.42
C CYS A 178 -2.30 3.32 19.73
N ASN A 179 -1.87 3.63 20.95
CA ASN A 179 -0.48 3.44 21.40
C ASN A 179 -0.27 2.18 22.26
N ASN A 180 -1.24 1.27 22.30
CA ASN A 180 -1.22 0.04 23.12
C ASN A 180 -1.29 0.23 24.65
N LEU A 181 -1.50 1.45 25.17
CA LEU A 181 -1.63 1.68 26.62
C LEU A 181 -2.97 1.24 27.20
N LEU A 182 -4.05 1.41 26.42
CA LEU A 182 -5.41 1.07 26.83
C LEU A 182 -5.85 -0.20 26.11
N GLU A 183 -6.13 -1.26 26.87
CA GLU A 183 -6.51 -2.58 26.33
C GLU A 183 -7.77 -2.49 25.45
N GLU A 184 -8.80 -1.78 25.92
CA GLU A 184 -10.07 -1.65 25.17
C GLU A 184 -9.91 -0.86 23.87
N VAL A 185 -9.05 0.17 23.85
CA VAL A 185 -8.69 0.89 22.61
C VAL A 185 -7.93 -0.06 21.68
N THR A 186 -6.94 -0.78 22.20
CA THR A 186 -6.13 -1.73 21.43
C THR A 186 -6.99 -2.80 20.78
N LYS A 187 -7.93 -3.35 21.54
CA LYS A 187 -8.89 -4.35 21.06
C LYS A 187 -9.80 -3.77 19.98
N ALA A 188 -10.27 -2.54 20.14
CA ALA A 188 -11.08 -1.86 19.13
C ALA A 188 -10.36 -1.71 17.79
N TYR A 189 -9.13 -1.20 17.81
CA TYR A 189 -8.30 -1.05 16.61
C TYR A 189 -7.95 -2.42 16.00
N LYS A 190 -7.64 -3.43 16.82
CA LYS A 190 -7.37 -4.79 16.35
C LYS A 190 -8.57 -5.41 15.62
N VAL A 191 -9.78 -5.26 16.16
CA VAL A 191 -11.01 -5.75 15.49
C VAL A 191 -11.21 -5.07 14.14
N GLN A 192 -10.99 -3.75 14.07
CA GLN A 192 -11.11 -3.01 12.81
C GLN A 192 -10.03 -3.44 11.79
N PHE A 193 -8.78 -3.59 12.22
CA PHE A 193 -7.68 -4.07 11.37
C PHE A 193 -7.93 -5.49 10.84
N ILE A 194 -8.37 -6.42 11.69
CA ILE A 194 -8.68 -7.79 11.26
C ILE A 194 -9.77 -7.77 10.17
N LYS A 195 -10.86 -7.04 10.42
CA LYS A 195 -11.94 -6.90 9.45
C LYS A 195 -11.45 -6.31 8.13
N ASP A 196 -10.65 -5.24 8.20
CA ASP A 196 -10.12 -4.56 7.02
C ASP A 196 -9.19 -5.50 6.21
N MET A 197 -8.31 -6.24 6.90
CA MET A 197 -7.42 -7.20 6.25
C MET A 197 -8.15 -8.41 5.67
N GLU A 198 -9.21 -8.91 6.31
CA GLU A 198 -10.06 -9.97 5.76
C GLU A 198 -10.66 -9.53 4.42
N ILE A 199 -11.28 -8.35 4.38
CA ILE A 199 -11.90 -7.84 3.13
C ILE A 199 -10.82 -7.57 2.07
N PHE A 200 -9.66 -7.03 2.46
CA PHE A 200 -8.53 -6.83 1.55
C PHE A 200 -8.09 -8.16 0.92
N LEU A 201 -7.83 -9.18 1.74
CA LEU A 201 -7.34 -10.48 1.27
C LEU A 201 -8.39 -11.19 0.40
N ASP A 202 -9.67 -11.15 0.77
CA ASP A 202 -10.77 -11.69 -0.03
C ASP A 202 -10.84 -11.02 -1.41
N ALA A 203 -10.75 -9.69 -1.45
CA ALA A 203 -10.75 -8.94 -2.71
C ALA A 203 -9.53 -9.29 -3.58
N ARG A 204 -8.33 -9.38 -3.00
CA ARG A 204 -7.11 -9.76 -3.74
C ARG A 204 -7.17 -11.20 -4.24
N ALA A 205 -7.70 -12.13 -3.45
CA ALA A 205 -7.85 -13.53 -3.84
C ALA A 205 -8.74 -13.70 -5.07
N GLU A 206 -9.77 -12.85 -5.23
CA GLU A 206 -10.60 -12.86 -6.43
C GLU A 206 -9.94 -12.20 -7.65
N GLU A 207 -9.10 -11.19 -7.44
CA GLU A 207 -8.46 -10.40 -8.51
C GLU A 207 -7.20 -11.05 -9.07
N LEU A 208 -6.43 -11.76 -8.24
CA LEU A 208 -5.22 -12.45 -8.65
C LEU A 208 -5.57 -13.66 -9.52
N VAL A 209 -4.75 -13.89 -10.55
CA VAL A 209 -4.81 -15.14 -11.32
C VAL A 209 -4.39 -16.33 -10.44
N PRO A 210 -4.81 -17.56 -10.77
CA PRO A 210 -4.24 -18.76 -10.15
C PRO A 210 -2.71 -18.76 -10.27
N GLY A 211 -2.00 -18.93 -9.14
CA GLY A 211 -0.53 -18.86 -9.09
C GLY A 211 0.06 -17.45 -9.03
N GLY A 212 -0.78 -16.40 -9.05
CA GLY A 212 -0.36 -15.02 -8.85
C GLY A 212 0.18 -14.76 -7.44
N LEU A 213 0.96 -13.69 -7.30
CA LEU A 213 1.61 -13.31 -6.04
C LEU A 213 1.06 -12.00 -5.49
N MET A 214 0.91 -11.93 -4.16
CA MET A 214 0.68 -10.69 -3.43
C MET A 214 1.90 -10.36 -2.57
N ILE A 215 2.56 -9.26 -2.86
CA ILE A 215 3.70 -8.74 -2.09
C ILE A 215 3.20 -7.64 -1.16
N VAL A 216 3.41 -7.80 0.14
CA VAL A 216 2.97 -6.85 1.16
C VAL A 216 4.19 -6.37 1.95
N ILE A 217 4.39 -5.05 1.95
CA ILE A 217 5.43 -4.37 2.71
C ILE A 217 4.75 -3.35 3.61
N GLY A 218 5.08 -3.32 4.89
CA GLY A 218 4.40 -2.38 5.79
C GLY A 218 5.04 -2.32 7.16
N GLU A 219 4.44 -1.49 7.98
CA GLU A 219 4.81 -1.32 9.38
C GLU A 219 4.20 -2.46 10.19
N CYS A 220 5.05 -3.10 10.98
CA CYS A 220 4.68 -4.08 11.97
C CYS A 220 5.42 -3.76 13.27
N LEU A 221 4.81 -4.11 14.40
CA LEU A 221 5.50 -4.10 15.67
C LEU A 221 6.23 -5.44 15.88
N PRO A 222 7.45 -5.44 16.43
CA PRO A 222 8.06 -6.66 16.94
C PRO A 222 7.18 -7.29 18.02
N ASP A 223 7.19 -8.62 18.10
CA ASP A 223 6.42 -9.34 19.11
C ASP A 223 6.79 -8.87 20.52
N GLY A 224 5.77 -8.57 21.32
CA GLY A 224 5.94 -8.11 22.71
C GLY A 224 6.42 -6.66 22.87
N VAL A 225 6.59 -5.91 21.79
CA VAL A 225 6.95 -4.48 21.84
C VAL A 225 5.71 -3.63 21.61
N SER A 226 5.40 -2.76 22.57
CA SER A 226 4.28 -1.84 22.46
C SER A 226 4.63 -0.64 21.60
N LEU A 227 3.65 -0.04 20.89
CA LEU A 227 3.92 1.11 20.03
C LEU A 227 4.59 2.26 20.79
N TYR A 228 4.14 2.55 22.02
CA TYR A 228 4.69 3.63 22.86
C TYR A 228 6.18 3.43 23.24
N GLU A 229 6.73 2.22 23.07
CA GLU A 229 8.15 1.90 23.34
C GLU A 229 9.02 2.10 22.09
N THR A 230 8.40 2.32 20.94
CA THR A 230 9.10 2.50 19.66
C THR A 230 9.37 3.97 19.36
N TRP A 231 10.41 4.23 18.56
CA TRP A 231 10.66 5.56 17.99
C TRP A 231 9.41 6.17 17.33
N GLN A 232 8.65 5.36 16.58
CA GLN A 232 7.43 5.80 15.91
C GLN A 232 6.37 6.24 16.93
N GLY A 233 6.19 5.48 18.01
CA GLY A 233 5.29 5.85 19.10
C GLY A 233 5.66 7.18 19.73
N TYR A 234 6.94 7.39 20.07
CA TYR A 234 7.42 8.64 20.64
C TYR A 234 7.13 9.87 19.75
N VAL A 235 7.36 9.76 18.44
CA VAL A 235 7.07 10.85 17.49
C VAL A 235 5.58 11.19 17.49
N MET A 236 4.73 10.17 17.38
CA MET A 236 3.30 10.36 17.27
C MET A 236 2.67 10.87 18.57
N ASP A 237 3.16 10.40 19.72
CA ASP A 237 2.71 10.90 21.03
C ASP A 237 3.15 12.36 21.22
N THR A 238 4.36 12.74 20.78
CA THR A 238 4.82 14.14 20.79
C THR A 238 3.94 15.04 19.92
N ILE A 239 3.58 14.58 18.71
CA ILE A 239 2.63 15.30 17.84
C ILE A 239 1.28 15.43 18.53
N GLY A 240 0.80 14.36 19.18
CA GLY A 240 -0.43 14.35 19.96
C GLY A 240 -0.42 15.41 21.07
N ASP A 241 0.65 15.50 21.84
CA ASP A 241 0.81 16.50 22.90
C ASP A 241 0.77 17.93 22.35
N CYS A 242 1.49 18.20 21.24
CA CYS A 242 1.44 19.50 20.57
C CYS A 242 0.01 19.86 20.11
N LEU A 243 -0.72 18.91 19.51
CA LEU A 243 -2.11 19.12 19.09
C LEU A 243 -3.03 19.41 20.28
N MET A 244 -2.84 18.71 21.39
CA MET A 244 -3.61 18.91 22.62
C MET A 244 -3.33 20.28 23.26
N ASP A 245 -2.09 20.75 23.23
CA ASP A 245 -1.74 22.07 23.73
C ASP A 245 -2.29 23.20 22.85
N MET A 246 -2.26 23.05 21.52
CA MET A 246 -2.94 23.97 20.61
C MET A 246 -4.46 24.00 20.84
N ALA A 247 -5.10 22.85 21.10
CA ALA A 247 -6.53 22.80 21.37
C ALA A 247 -6.92 23.50 22.70
N LYS A 248 -5.99 23.56 23.67
CA LYS A 248 -6.20 24.29 24.94
C LYS A 248 -5.96 25.78 24.79
N SER A 249 -5.02 26.21 23.94
CA SER A 249 -4.66 27.63 23.79
C SER A 249 -5.71 28.48 23.06
N VAL A 250 -6.65 27.84 22.37
CA VAL A 250 -7.77 28.50 21.66
C VAL A 250 -9.03 28.65 22.56
N ARG A 251 -8.96 28.25 23.84
CA ARG A 251 -10.03 28.43 24.84
C ARG A 251 -9.72 29.57 25.80
#